data_AF-A0AAU2ULZ3-F1
#
_entry.id   AF-A0AAU2ULZ3-F1
#
_cell.length_a   1.000
_cell.length_b   1.000
_cell.length_c   1.000
_cell.angle_alpha   90.00
_cell.angle_beta   90.00
_cell.angle_gamma   90.00
#
_symmetry.space_group_name_H-M   'P 1'
#
loop_
_entity.id
_entity.type
_entity.pdbx_description
1 polymer ?
#
loop_
_entity_poly.entity_id
_entity_poly.type
_entity_poly.pdbx_seq_one_letter_code
_entity_poly.pdbx_strand_id
1 'polypeptide(L)'
;MGTPVRHFTATTPDGQAFTVNIERDFRYDPYRDFVVCTHCDWSPSLLTMKRIADMSWEHLASVHGAEQGRTDQENEGFRKARLIVLPIVAVFLIGLLVYLRSY
;
A
#
# COMPACT_ATOMS: atom_id res chain seq x y z
N MET A 1 9.60 -4.97 -11.64
CA MET A 1 9.73 -4.10 -10.46
C MET A 1 8.58 -3.11 -10.51
N GLY A 2 7.75 -3.09 -9.48
CA GLY A 2 6.62 -2.18 -9.36
C GLY A 2 7.04 -0.86 -8.70
N THR A 3 6.08 0.03 -8.50
CA THR A 3 6.29 1.27 -7.74
C THR A 3 5.84 1.06 -6.29
N PRO A 4 6.66 1.36 -5.27
CA PRO A 4 6.24 1.31 -3.87
C PRO A 4 5.10 2.30 -3.58
N VAL A 5 3.97 1.76 -3.11
CA VAL A 5 2.77 2.51 -2.74
C VAL A 5 2.58 2.62 -1.23
N ARG A 6 3.20 1.72 -0.45
CA ARG A 6 3.17 1.70 1.02
C ARG A 6 4.39 0.95 1.54
N HIS A 7 4.89 1.30 2.71
CA HIS A 7 5.99 0.60 3.36
C HIS A 7 5.70 0.37 4.84
N PHE A 8 6.12 -0.80 5.31
CA PHE A 8 6.09 -1.24 6.70
C PHE A 8 7.51 -1.35 7.18
N THR A 9 7.85 -0.64 8.25
CA THR A 9 9.18 -0.69 8.85
C THR A 9 9.07 -1.05 10.32
N ALA A 10 9.94 -1.96 10.75
CA ALA A 10 10.12 -2.32 12.15
C ALA A 10 11.62 -2.42 12.48
N THR A 11 11.93 -2.38 13.77
CA THR A 11 13.29 -2.54 14.27
C THR A 11 13.43 -3.77 15.15
N THR A 12 14.59 -4.39 15.10
CA THR A 12 15.00 -5.41 16.08
C THR A 12 15.31 -4.77 17.44
N PRO A 13 15.45 -5.55 18.52
CA PRO A 13 15.89 -5.04 19.83
C PRO A 13 17.26 -4.32 19.78
N ASP A 14 18.13 -4.72 18.86
CA ASP A 14 19.44 -4.10 18.65
C ASP A 14 19.38 -2.83 17.78
N GLY A 15 18.18 -2.41 17.37
CA GLY A 15 17.93 -1.20 16.59
C GLY A 15 18.10 -1.34 15.08
N GLN A 16 18.29 -2.55 14.55
CA GLN A 16 18.38 -2.77 13.10
C GLN A 16 17.00 -2.64 12.46
N ALA A 17 16.87 -1.77 11.44
CA ALA A 17 15.62 -1.55 10.74
C ALA A 17 15.43 -2.53 9.56
N PHE A 18 14.22 -3.04 9.42
CA PHE A 18 13.77 -3.89 8.32
C PHE A 18 12.51 -3.31 7.70
N THR A 19 12.43 -3.40 6.37
CA THR A 19 11.33 -2.85 5.59
C THR A 19 10.70 -3.89 4.66
N VAL A 20 9.38 -3.86 4.62
CA VAL A 20 8.55 -4.55 3.61
C VAL A 20 7.79 -3.49 2.81
N ASN A 21 7.94 -3.54 1.50
CA ASN A 21 7.25 -2.66 0.56
C ASN A 21 6.03 -3.35 -0.03
N ILE A 22 4.98 -2.56 -0.22
CA ILE A 22 3.87 -2.90 -1.11
C ILE A 22 4.13 -2.18 -2.41
N GLU A 23 4.35 -2.93 -3.47
CA GLU A 23 4.58 -2.43 -4.81
C GLU A 23 3.36 -2.67 -5.70
N ARG A 24 3.17 -1.78 -6.67
CA ARG A 24 2.13 -1.91 -7.71
C ARG A 24 2.72 -1.72 -9.09
N ASP A 25 2.37 -2.60 -10.02
CA ASP A 25 2.76 -2.46 -11.42
C ASP A 25 1.66 -1.74 -12.23
N PHE A 26 1.82 -0.43 -12.39
CA PHE A 26 0.86 0.39 -13.12
C PHE A 26 0.83 0.16 -14.64
N ARG A 27 1.81 -0.56 -15.21
CA ARG A 27 1.90 -0.75 -16.67
C ARG A 27 1.02 -1.90 -17.14
N TYR A 28 0.95 -2.97 -16.36
CA TYR A 28 0.29 -4.21 -16.77
C TYR A 28 -0.86 -4.62 -15.85
N ASP A 29 -0.79 -4.32 -14.56
CA ASP A 29 -1.81 -4.72 -13.58
C ASP A 29 -1.98 -3.66 -12.48
N PRO A 30 -2.65 -2.53 -12.78
CA PRO A 30 -2.74 -1.37 -11.88
C PRO A 30 -3.63 -1.62 -10.65
N TYR A 31 -4.20 -2.81 -10.51
CA TYR A 31 -5.06 -3.19 -9.39
C TYR A 31 -4.44 -4.27 -8.50
N ARG A 32 -3.27 -4.79 -8.89
CA ARG A 32 -2.58 -5.82 -8.14
C ARG A 32 -1.40 -5.26 -7.36
N ASP A 33 -1.44 -5.53 -6.06
CA ASP A 33 -0.38 -5.20 -5.14
C ASP A 33 0.50 -6.43 -4.87
N PHE A 34 1.79 -6.19 -4.82
CA PHE A 34 2.83 -7.18 -4.54
C PHE A 34 3.51 -6.82 -3.23
N VAL A 35 3.70 -7.81 -2.37
CA VAL A 35 4.50 -7.64 -1.16
C VAL A 35 5.93 -7.99 -1.50
N VAL A 36 6.89 -7.16 -1.07
CA VAL A 36 8.32 -7.37 -1.33
C VAL A 36 9.10 -7.00 -0.08
N CYS A 37 9.87 -7.94 0.48
CA CYS A 37 10.86 -7.60 1.49
C CYS A 37 12.11 -6.99 0.83
N THR A 38 12.63 -5.89 1.36
CA THR A 38 13.86 -5.27 0.83
C THR A 38 15.14 -5.96 1.32
N HIS A 39 15.02 -6.98 2.18
CA HIS A 39 16.13 -7.63 2.86
C HIS A 39 16.24 -9.13 2.56
N CYS A 40 15.26 -9.72 1.87
CA CYS A 40 15.29 -11.11 1.40
C CYS A 40 14.35 -11.31 0.20
N ASP A 41 14.38 -12.49 -0.43
CA ASP A 41 13.59 -12.80 -1.64
C ASP A 41 12.10 -13.08 -1.36
N TRP A 42 11.58 -12.64 -0.21
CA TRP A 42 10.18 -12.85 0.13
C TRP A 42 9.27 -11.92 -0.68
N SER A 43 8.54 -12.49 -1.63
CA SER A 43 7.59 -11.76 -2.47
C SER A 43 6.30 -12.54 -2.79
N PRO A 44 5.39 -12.74 -1.82
CA PRO A 44 4.16 -13.48 -2.07
C PRO A 44 3.23 -12.71 -3.02
N SER A 45 2.73 -13.41 -4.04
CA SER A 45 1.75 -12.85 -4.97
C SER A 45 0.36 -12.97 -4.36
N LEU A 46 -0.27 -11.85 -3.98
CA LEU A 46 -1.60 -11.84 -3.37
C LEU A 46 -2.67 -11.22 -4.29
N LEU A 47 -3.94 -11.55 -4.00
CA LEU A 47 -5.13 -11.04 -4.70
C LEU A 47 -6.01 -10.13 -3.82
N THR A 48 -5.79 -10.07 -2.50
CA THR A 48 -6.66 -9.30 -1.58
C THR A 48 -5.87 -8.46 -0.57
N MET A 49 -6.22 -7.17 -0.49
CA MET A 49 -5.55 -6.17 0.36
C MET A 49 -5.59 -6.48 1.86
N LYS A 50 -6.65 -7.18 2.35
CA LYS A 50 -6.91 -7.33 3.79
C LYS A 50 -5.85 -8.18 4.53
N ARG A 51 -5.10 -9.03 3.83
CA ARG A 51 -4.04 -9.87 4.44
C ARG A 51 -2.63 -9.29 4.32
N ILE A 52 -2.43 -8.26 3.52
CA ILE A 52 -1.09 -7.77 3.18
C ILE A 52 -0.39 -7.16 4.40
N ALA A 53 -1.10 -6.33 5.16
CA ALA A 53 -0.52 -5.66 6.33
C ALA A 53 -0.13 -6.66 7.43
N ASP A 54 -1.02 -7.60 7.75
CA ASP A 54 -0.76 -8.61 8.79
C ASP A 54 0.43 -9.50 8.42
N MET A 55 0.50 -9.98 7.18
CA MET A 55 1.64 -10.78 6.72
C MET A 55 2.94 -9.99 6.70
N SER A 56 2.91 -8.70 6.37
CA SER A 56 4.11 -7.85 6.38
C SER A 56 4.65 -7.73 7.80
N TRP A 57 3.76 -7.50 8.78
CA TRP A 57 4.15 -7.47 10.19
C TRP A 57 4.62 -8.82 10.73
N GLU A 58 3.94 -9.90 10.36
CA GLU A 58 4.31 -11.25 10.74
C GLU A 58 5.67 -11.63 10.16
N HIS A 59 5.96 -11.28 8.91
CA HIS A 59 7.25 -11.52 8.27
C HIS A 59 8.37 -10.74 8.96
N LEU A 60 8.17 -9.44 9.21
CA LEU A 60 9.14 -8.61 9.93
C LEU A 60 9.46 -9.19 11.32
N ALA A 61 8.45 -9.62 12.06
CA ALA A 61 8.66 -10.22 13.39
C ALA A 61 9.29 -11.61 13.32
N SER A 62 8.72 -12.53 12.53
CA SER A 62 9.10 -13.95 12.56
C SER A 62 10.41 -14.25 11.81
N VAL A 63 10.71 -13.55 10.72
CA VAL A 63 11.89 -13.79 9.90
C VAL A 63 13.04 -12.87 10.28
N HIS A 64 12.74 -11.62 10.66
CA HIS A 64 13.75 -10.61 10.96
C HIS A 64 13.87 -10.26 12.45
N GLY A 65 13.01 -10.80 13.33
CA GLY A 65 13.01 -10.42 14.76
C GLY A 65 12.70 -8.94 14.98
N ALA A 66 12.04 -8.30 14.01
CA ALA A 66 11.78 -6.87 13.97
C ALA A 66 10.31 -6.62 14.33
N GLU A 67 10.01 -6.53 15.63
CA GLU A 67 8.65 -6.20 16.11
C GLU A 67 8.51 -4.82 16.74
N GLN A 68 9.62 -4.12 17.02
CA GLN A 68 9.63 -2.80 17.67
C GLN A 68 9.51 -1.66 16.65
N GLY A 69 9.21 -0.45 17.13
CA GLY A 69 9.27 0.76 16.29
C GLY A 69 8.39 0.70 15.03
N ARG A 70 7.27 -0.02 15.08
CA ARG A 70 6.39 -0.26 13.93
C ARG A 70 5.90 1.05 13.33
N THR A 71 6.30 1.29 12.08
CA THR A 71 5.81 2.41 11.28
C THR A 71 5.19 1.90 9.97
N ASP A 72 4.07 2.50 9.62
CA ASP A 72 3.31 2.18 8.43
C ASP A 72 3.01 3.50 7.72
N GLN A 73 3.52 3.61 6.50
CA GLN A 73 3.43 4.85 5.74
C GLN A 73 2.98 4.53 4.32
N GLU A 74 1.83 5.13 3.96
CA GLU A 74 1.39 5.20 2.58
C GLU A 74 2.23 6.26 1.85
N ASN A 75 2.59 5.98 0.59
CA ASN A 75 3.30 6.93 -0.25
C ASN A 75 2.46 8.22 -0.39
N GLU A 76 3.09 9.35 -0.10
CA GLU A 76 2.42 10.65 -0.01
C GLU A 76 1.72 11.06 -1.31
N GLY A 77 2.29 10.69 -2.46
CA GLY A 77 1.70 10.95 -3.76
C GLY A 77 0.36 10.24 -3.92
N PHE A 78 0.29 8.97 -3.52
CA PHE A 78 -0.94 8.18 -3.56
C PHE A 78 -1.98 8.69 -2.58
N ARG A 79 -1.57 9.03 -1.36
CA ARG A 79 -2.45 9.63 -0.36
C ARG A 79 -3.06 10.95 -0.87
N LYS A 80 -2.24 11.85 -1.41
CA LYS A 80 -2.69 13.14 -1.96
C LYS A 80 -3.60 12.95 -3.18
N ALA A 81 -3.22 12.08 -4.11
CA ALA A 81 -4.03 11.77 -5.29
C ALA A 81 -5.41 11.24 -4.88
N ARG A 82 -5.48 10.30 -3.93
CA ARG A 82 -6.76 9.80 -3.41
C ARG A 82 -7.61 10.91 -2.78
N LEU A 83 -7.00 11.77 -1.97
CA LEU A 83 -7.71 12.85 -1.28
C LEU A 83 -8.23 13.95 -2.21
N ILE A 84 -7.57 14.18 -3.35
CA ILE A 84 -7.97 15.23 -4.31
C ILE A 84 -8.91 14.68 -5.38
N VAL A 85 -8.61 13.51 -5.94
CA VAL A 85 -9.36 12.94 -7.07
C VAL A 85 -10.74 12.47 -6.64
N LEU A 86 -10.88 11.85 -5.46
CA LEU A 86 -12.18 11.33 -5.00
C LEU A 86 -13.26 12.43 -4.88
N PRO A 87 -13.01 13.58 -4.22
CA PRO A 87 -13.97 14.68 -4.19
C PRO A 87 -14.32 15.22 -5.57
N ILE A 88 -13.33 15.39 -6.45
CA ILE A 88 -13.55 15.88 -7.81
C ILE A 88 -14.49 14.94 -8.57
N VAL A 89 -14.19 13.63 -8.55
CA VAL A 89 -15.05 12.61 -9.18
C VAL A 89 -16.45 12.62 -8.59
N ALA A 90 -16.59 12.74 -7.27
CA ALA A 90 -17.89 12.81 -6.61
C ALA A 90 -18.72 14.02 -7.08
N VAL A 91 -18.10 15.20 -7.18
CA VAL A 91 -18.78 16.42 -7.70
C VAL A 91 -19.22 16.22 -9.15
N PHE A 92 -18.37 15.65 -10.00
CA PHE A 92 -18.74 15.35 -11.39
C PHE A 92 -19.91 14.37 -11.48
N LEU A 93 -19.90 13.30 -10.68
CA LEU A 93 -20.99 12.32 -10.65
C LEU A 93 -22.31 12.93 -10.15
N ILE A 94 -22.25 13.80 -9.13
CA ILE A 94 -23.41 14.54 -8.64
C ILE A 94 -23.96 15.46 -9.74
N GLY A 95 -23.09 16.24 -10.40
CA GLY A 95 -23.48 17.11 -11.50
C GLY A 95 -24.12 16.34 -12.66
N LEU A 96 -23.54 15.20 -13.04
CA LEU A 96 -24.08 14.31 -14.06
C LEU A 96 -25.45 13.76 -13.67
N LEU A 97 -25.62 13.32 -12.41
CA LEU A 97 -26.89 12.83 -11.89
C LEU A 97 -27.98 13.90 -11.90
N VAL A 98 -27.62 15.15 -11.54
CA VAL A 98 -28.55 16.29 -11.60
C VAL A 98 -28.94 16.56 -13.04
N TYR A 99 -27.97 16.65 -13.95
CA TYR A 99 -28.21 16.87 -15.38
C TYR A 99 -29.16 15.82 -15.98
N LEU A 100 -28.91 14.54 -15.69
CA LEU A 100 -29.74 13.43 -16.17
C LEU A 100 -31.15 13.41 -15.56
N ARG A 101 -31.37 14.03 -14.39
CA ARG A 101 -32.70 14.17 -13.78
C ARG A 101 -33.46 15.42 -14.25
N SER A 102 -32.76 16.37 -14.87
CA SER A 102 -33.34 17.61 -15.40
C SER A 102 -33.72 17.52 -16.88
N TYR A 103 -33.43 16.40 -17.53
CA TYR A 103 -33.90 15.99 -18.86
C TYR A 103 -34.90 14.84 -18.72
#